data_AF-A0A2I0QEY2-F1
#
_entry.id   AF-A0A2I0QEY2-F1
#
_cell.length_a   1.000
_cell.length_b   1.000
_cell.length_c   1.000
_cell.angle_alpha   90.00
_cell.angle_beta   90.00
_cell.angle_gamma   90.00
#
_symmetry.space_group_name_H-M   'P 1'
#
loop_
_entity.id
_entity.type
_entity.pdbx_description
1 polymer ?
#
loop_
_entity_poly.entity_id
_entity_poly.type
_entity_poly.pdbx_seq_one_letter_code
_entity_poly.pdbx_strand_id
1 'polypeptide(L)'
;MELKKVGIDPYYTFYPQGKYETKNFLLPVARIMQERKEEARLLPGAFRTDELVFNVPKLGKNHLRAYQDNEIIGIKENGARVYLFYPWEKNIVMVEPYIYVDQPIIEFL
;
A
#
# COMPACT_ATOMS: atom_id res chain seq x y z
N MET A 1 -8.43 14.87 6.04
CA MET A 1 -9.78 15.48 5.87
C MET A 1 -9.79 16.98 5.53
N GLU A 2 -8.69 17.75 5.68
CA GLU A 2 -8.64 19.17 5.27
C GLU A 2 -8.96 19.39 3.78
N LEU A 3 -8.48 18.49 2.89
CA LEU A 3 -8.80 18.53 1.47
C LEU A 3 -10.32 18.52 1.21
N LYS A 4 -11.08 17.75 1.99
CA LYS A 4 -12.53 17.66 1.85
C LYS A 4 -13.24 18.95 2.25
N LYS A 5 -12.67 19.74 3.18
CA LYS A 5 -13.22 21.05 3.57
C LYS A 5 -13.18 22.06 2.43
N VAL A 6 -12.24 21.91 1.50
CA VAL A 6 -12.12 22.76 0.30
C VAL A 6 -12.67 22.09 -0.96
N GLY A 7 -13.50 21.04 -0.80
CA GLY A 7 -14.16 20.36 -1.92
C GLY A 7 -13.29 19.42 -2.73
N ILE A 8 -12.13 18.99 -2.19
CA ILE A 8 -11.24 18.03 -2.84
C ILE A 8 -11.45 16.64 -2.23
N ASP A 9 -11.86 15.69 -3.06
CA ASP A 9 -11.90 14.27 -2.71
C ASP A 9 -10.57 13.60 -3.12
N PRO A 10 -9.75 13.15 -2.17
CA PRO A 10 -8.51 12.47 -2.50
C PRO A 10 -8.84 11.12 -3.16
N TYR A 11 -8.15 10.83 -4.27
CA TYR A 11 -8.42 9.66 -5.10
C TYR A 11 -7.40 8.54 -4.88
N TYR A 12 -6.10 8.85 -4.94
CA TYR A 12 -5.03 7.89 -4.71
C TYR A 12 -3.99 8.42 -3.74
N THR A 13 -3.50 7.52 -2.90
CA THR A 13 -2.23 7.67 -2.20
C THR A 13 -1.29 6.60 -2.72
N PHE A 14 -0.20 7.03 -3.36
CA PHE A 14 0.79 6.13 -3.93
C PHE A 14 1.82 5.75 -2.89
N TYR A 15 2.06 4.45 -2.75
CA TYR A 15 3.26 3.96 -2.10
C TYR A 15 4.48 4.37 -2.94
N PRO A 16 5.55 4.93 -2.34
CA PRO A 16 6.72 5.35 -3.11
C PRO A 16 7.32 4.17 -3.88
N GLN A 17 7.67 4.40 -5.14
CA GLN A 17 8.37 3.40 -5.92
C GLN A 17 9.71 3.12 -5.23
N GLY A 18 9.98 1.85 -4.88
CA GLY A 18 11.14 1.41 -4.09
C GLY A 18 12.49 1.55 -4.80
N LYS A 19 12.79 2.73 -5.33
CA LYS A 19 14.09 3.10 -5.88
C LYS A 19 15.06 3.39 -4.73
N TYR A 20 16.34 3.14 -4.97
CA TYR A 20 17.37 3.32 -3.95
C TYR A 20 17.44 4.78 -3.45
N GLU A 21 17.27 5.72 -4.36
CA GLU A 21 17.30 7.16 -4.12
C GLU A 21 16.17 7.62 -3.19
N THR A 22 15.04 6.90 -3.18
CA THR A 22 13.87 7.22 -2.38
C THR A 22 13.70 6.32 -1.16
N LYS A 23 14.71 5.50 -0.81
CA LYS A 23 14.62 4.52 0.28
C LYS A 23 14.23 5.13 1.62
N ASN A 24 14.71 6.35 1.91
CA ASN A 24 14.44 7.05 3.16
C ASN A 24 12.98 7.56 3.28
N PHE A 25 12.20 7.51 2.18
CA PHE A 25 10.78 7.86 2.17
C PHE A 25 9.88 6.62 2.23
N LEU A 26 10.47 5.42 2.26
CA LEU A 26 9.70 4.19 2.37
C LEU A 26 9.22 4.01 3.80
N LEU A 27 7.97 3.58 3.93
CA LEU A 27 7.34 3.22 5.20
C LEU A 27 6.84 1.77 5.11
N PRO A 28 6.64 1.07 6.22
CA PRO A 28 6.00 -0.24 6.17
C PRO A 28 4.61 -0.10 5.54
N VAL A 29 4.28 -0.94 4.56
CA VAL A 29 2.94 -0.98 3.92
C VAL A 29 1.83 -1.09 4.96
N ALA A 30 2.07 -1.87 6.02
CA ALA A 30 1.12 -2.03 7.11
C ALA A 30 0.87 -0.72 7.88
N ARG A 31 1.87 0.18 7.98
CA ARG A 31 1.70 1.46 8.65
C ARG A 31 0.73 2.35 7.88
N ILE A 32 0.88 2.42 6.55
CA ILE A 32 0.01 3.21 5.69
C ILE A 32 -1.41 2.61 5.66
N MET A 33 -1.51 1.29 5.61
CA MET A 33 -2.80 0.58 5.70
C MET A 33 -3.50 0.85 7.04
N GLN A 34 -2.75 0.88 8.14
CA GLN A 34 -3.24 1.25 9.46
C GLN A 34 -3.72 2.70 9.47
N GLU A 35 -2.92 3.65 8.97
CA GLU A 35 -3.28 5.06 8.92
C GLU A 35 -4.58 5.29 8.14
N ARG A 36 -4.77 4.65 6.99
CA ARG A 36 -6.05 4.75 6.26
C ARG A 36 -7.24 4.25 7.09
N LYS A 37 -7.06 3.16 7.86
CA LYS A 37 -8.11 2.56 8.69
C LYS A 37 -8.41 3.39 9.94
N GLU A 38 -7.37 3.97 10.54
CA GLU A 38 -7.40 4.57 11.88
C GLU A 38 -7.36 6.11 11.89
N GLU A 39 -7.16 6.77 10.73
CA GLU A 39 -7.04 8.24 10.65
C GLU A 39 -8.11 8.93 11.51
N ALA A 40 -7.64 9.84 12.38
CA ALA A 40 -8.50 10.59 13.27
C ALA A 40 -9.58 11.32 12.48
N ARG A 41 -10.83 11.00 12.80
CA ARG A 41 -11.99 11.53 12.08
C ARG A 41 -12.17 12.98 12.48
N LEU A 42 -11.99 13.90 11.54
CA LEU A 42 -12.27 15.33 11.76
C LEU A 42 -13.78 15.60 11.89
N LEU A 43 -14.62 14.78 11.26
CA LEU A 43 -16.08 14.86 11.35
C LEU A 43 -16.67 13.47 11.61
N PRO A 44 -17.71 13.34 12.47
CA PRO A 44 -18.45 12.09 12.61
C PRO A 44 -18.99 11.60 11.26
N GLY A 45 -18.79 10.32 10.96
CA GLY A 45 -19.26 9.71 9.70
C GLY A 45 -18.42 10.02 8.46
N ALA A 46 -17.40 10.88 8.55
CA ALA A 46 -16.46 11.10 7.45
C ALA A 46 -15.37 10.02 7.43
N PHE A 47 -15.09 9.49 6.23
CA PHE A 47 -14.05 8.50 5.99
C PHE A 47 -13.05 9.02 4.95
N ARG A 48 -11.80 8.57 5.07
CA ARG A 48 -10.78 8.75 4.04
C ARG A 48 -11.16 7.93 2.80
N THR A 49 -11.25 8.59 1.65
CA THR A 49 -11.75 8.01 0.40
C THR A 49 -10.65 7.53 -0.54
N ASP A 50 -9.42 8.02 -0.41
CA ASP A 50 -8.36 7.61 -1.31
C ASP A 50 -8.02 6.14 -1.15
N GLU A 51 -7.70 5.56 -2.30
CA GLU A 51 -7.21 4.20 -2.39
C GLU A 51 -5.69 4.19 -2.27
N LEU A 52 -5.19 3.32 -1.38
CA LEU A 52 -3.77 3.06 -1.25
C LEU A 52 -3.35 2.14 -2.40
N VAL A 53 -2.48 2.65 -3.26
CA VAL A 53 -2.03 1.93 -4.45
C VAL A 53 -0.52 1.75 -4.47
N PHE A 54 -0.09 0.56 -4.86
CA PHE A 54 1.31 0.22 -5.06
C PHE A 54 1.56 0.07 -6.56
N ASN A 55 2.60 0.73 -7.07
CA ASN A 55 3.01 0.54 -8.46
C ASN A 55 3.97 -0.64 -8.55
N VAL A 56 3.41 -1.81 -8.85
CA VAL A 56 4.14 -3.08 -8.86
C VAL A 56 4.94 -3.19 -10.16
N PRO A 57 6.26 -3.42 -10.08
CA PRO A 57 7.09 -3.59 -11.26
C PRO A 57 6.51 -4.63 -12.23
N LYS A 58 6.34 -4.25 -13.49
CA LYS A 58 5.77 -5.08 -14.58
C LYS A 58 4.30 -5.49 -14.44
N LEU A 59 3.66 -5.32 -13.27
CA LEU A 59 2.25 -5.69 -13.04
C LEU A 59 1.30 -4.48 -13.01
N GLY A 60 1.85 -3.26 -12.93
CA GLY A 60 1.07 -2.03 -12.91
C GLY A 60 0.56 -1.68 -11.51
N LYS A 61 -0.55 -0.95 -11.45
CA LYS A 61 -1.10 -0.44 -10.19
C LYS A 61 -1.91 -1.53 -9.48
N ASN A 62 -1.66 -1.69 -8.20
CA ASN A 62 -2.29 -2.71 -7.38
C ASN A 62 -2.88 -2.06 -6.11
N HIS A 63 -4.13 -2.38 -5.78
CA HIS A 63 -4.81 -1.82 -4.61
C HIS A 63 -4.37 -2.57 -3.35
N LEU A 64 -3.69 -1.90 -2.42
CA LEU A 64 -3.13 -2.56 -1.23
C LEU A 64 -4.21 -3.16 -0.31
N ARG A 65 -5.44 -2.64 -0.35
CA ARG A 65 -6.59 -3.18 0.39
C ARG A 65 -7.25 -4.39 -0.29
N ALA A 66 -7.02 -4.58 -1.58
CA ALA A 66 -7.59 -5.66 -2.34
C ALA A 66 -6.80 -6.95 -2.07
N TYR A 67 -7.26 -7.76 -1.12
CA TYR A 67 -6.64 -9.06 -0.81
C TYR A 67 -6.63 -10.02 -2.00
N GLN A 68 -7.49 -9.82 -2.99
CA GLN A 68 -7.40 -10.57 -4.23
C GLN A 68 -6.11 -10.25 -5.01
N ASP A 69 -5.55 -9.04 -4.88
CA ASP A 69 -4.44 -8.55 -5.70
C ASP A 69 -3.08 -8.64 -5.01
N ASN A 70 -3.06 -8.84 -3.70
CA ASN A 70 -1.86 -9.10 -2.93
C ASN A 70 -2.15 -9.88 -1.65
N GLU A 71 -1.18 -10.66 -1.18
CA GLU A 71 -1.24 -11.34 0.11
C GLU A 71 0.10 -11.34 0.85
N ILE A 72 0.07 -11.56 2.16
CA ILE A 72 1.27 -11.70 2.98
C ILE A 72 1.64 -13.18 3.02
N ILE A 73 2.82 -13.51 2.51
CA ILE A 73 3.36 -14.88 2.44
C ILE A 73 4.42 -15.16 3.51
N GLY A 74 4.83 -14.17 4.29
CA GLY A 74 5.80 -14.35 5.35
C GLY A 74 6.12 -13.08 6.15
N ILE A 75 6.80 -13.27 7.27
CA ILE A 75 7.32 -12.20 8.14
C ILE A 75 8.76 -12.55 8.48
N LYS A 76 9.69 -11.60 8.29
CA LYS A 76 11.11 -11.76 8.63
C LYS A 76 11.36 -11.44 10.11
N GLU A 77 12.52 -11.83 10.62
CA GLU A 77 12.92 -11.63 12.03
C GLU A 77 12.89 -10.15 12.46
N ASN A 78 13.22 -9.23 11.54
CA ASN A 78 13.15 -7.77 11.77
C ASN A 78 11.72 -7.20 11.62
N GLY A 79 10.72 -8.05 11.48
CA GLY A 79 9.32 -7.68 11.32
C GLY A 79 8.93 -7.15 9.93
N ALA A 80 9.84 -7.20 8.94
CA ALA A 80 9.48 -6.94 7.54
C ALA A 80 8.49 -7.99 7.04
N ARG A 81 7.39 -7.54 6.42
CA ARG A 81 6.41 -8.42 5.78
C ARG A 81 6.84 -8.74 4.35
N VAL A 82 6.59 -9.97 3.91
CA VAL A 82 6.81 -10.40 2.53
C VAL A 82 5.45 -10.49 1.85
N TYR A 83 5.25 -9.66 0.82
CA TYR A 83 4.03 -9.62 0.03
C TYR A 83 4.22 -10.34 -1.29
N LEU A 84 3.20 -11.09 -1.71
CA LEU A 84 3.06 -11.62 -3.06
C LEU A 84 1.99 -10.80 -3.78
N PHE A 85 2.40 -10.08 -4.82
CA PHE A 85 1.50 -9.29 -5.67
C PHE A 85 1.12 -10.07 -6.91
N TYR A 86 -0.17 -10.05 -7.23
CA TYR A 86 -0.74 -10.71 -8.39
C TYR A 86 -0.96 -9.73 -9.55
N PRO A 87 -0.82 -10.17 -10.81
CA PRO A 87 -1.19 -9.37 -11.97
C PRO A 87 -2.68 -9.02 -11.91
N TRP A 88 -3.09 -7.90 -12.52
CA TRP A 88 -4.52 -7.63 -12.68
C TRP A 88 -5.14 -8.50 -13.80
N GLU A 89 -4.34 -8.88 -14.80
CA GLU A 89 -4.70 -9.68 -15.99
C GLU A 89 -4.90 -11.18 -15.69
N LYS A 90 -5.32 -11.51 -14.47
CA LYS A 90 -5.54 -12.89 -14.03
C LYS A 90 -6.45 -13.59 -15.03
N ASN A 91 -6.02 -14.77 -15.48
CA ASN A 91 -6.74 -15.61 -16.46
C ASN A 91 -6.75 -15.09 -17.91
N ILE A 92 -6.04 -14.01 -18.23
CA ILE A 92 -5.86 -13.53 -19.62
C ILE A 92 -4.49 -13.98 -20.14
N VAL A 93 -3.43 -13.73 -19.35
CA VAL A 93 -2.05 -14.10 -19.67
C VAL A 93 -1.37 -14.68 -18.43
N MET A 94 -0.50 -15.67 -18.64
CA MET A 94 0.39 -16.17 -17.59
C MET A 94 1.45 -15.09 -17.30
N VAL A 95 1.31 -14.44 -16.15
CA VAL A 95 2.26 -13.43 -15.68
C VAL A 95 2.72 -13.84 -14.29
N GLU A 96 4.04 -13.83 -14.07
CA GLU A 96 4.63 -14.19 -12.79
C GLU A 96 4.21 -13.18 -11.70
N PRO A 97 3.83 -13.65 -10.50
CA PRO A 97 3.63 -12.79 -9.35
C PRO A 97 4.91 -12.03 -8.98
N TYR A 98 4.75 -10.89 -8.29
CA TYR A 98 5.87 -10.10 -7.81
C TYR A 98 6.03 -10.23 -6.30
N ILE A 99 7.20 -10.68 -5.84
CA ILE A 99 7.53 -10.74 -4.41
C ILE A 99 8.14 -9.42 -3.98
N TYR A 100 7.56 -8.80 -2.95
CA TYR A 100 8.05 -7.59 -2.31
C TYR A 100 8.42 -7.87 -0.86
N VAL A 101 9.64 -7.48 -0.46
CA VAL A 101 10.04 -7.43 0.95
C VAL A 101 9.89 -5.99 1.43
N ASP A 102 8.99 -5.79 2.38
CA ASP A 102 8.64 -4.48 2.91
C ASP A 102 9.70 -3.91 3.87
N GLN A 103 9.53 -2.65 4.26
CA GLN A 103 10.37 -2.05 5.29
C GLN A 103 10.19 -2.75 6.64
N PRO A 104 11.28 -2.95 7.40
CA PRO A 104 11.22 -3.56 8.73
C PRO A 104 10.37 -2.70 9.66
N ILE A 105 9.30 -3.26 10.23
CA ILE A 105 8.45 -2.49 11.15
C ILE A 105 9.20 -2.07 12.43
N ILE A 106 10.23 -2.81 12.82
CA ILE A 106 11.04 -2.51 14.02
C ILE A 106 11.75 -1.16 13.95
N GLU A 107 11.97 -0.62 12.75
CA GLU A 107 12.56 0.72 12.56
C GLU A 107 11.56 1.86 12.83
N PHE A 108 10.28 1.53 13.08
CA PHE A 108 9.17 2.48 13.22
C PHE A 108 8.36 2.30 14.52
N LEU A 109 8.84 1.45 15.45
CA LEU A 109 8.29 1.26 16.79
C LEU A 109 9.07 2.09 17.81
#